data_AF-A0A3G2TA51-F1
#
_entry.id   AF-A0A3G2TA51-F1
#
_cell.length_a   1.000
_cell.length_b   1.000
_cell.length_c   1.000
_cell.angle_alpha   90.00
_cell.angle_beta   90.00
_cell.angle_gamma   90.00
#
_symmetry.space_group_name_H-M   'P 1'
#
loop_
_entity.id
_entity.type
_entity.pdbx_description
1 polymer ?
#
loop_
_entity_poly.entity_id
_entity_poly.type
_entity_poly.pdbx_seq_one_letter_code
_entity_poly.pdbx_strand_id
1 'polypeptide(L)' 'MRKIVKAADVALLFGKSTRQASRLLCAVKVSLGKQRHQHVTVQEFAHYYGIPEKEVEHTIEYNDN' A
#
# COMPACT_ATOMS: atom_id res chain seq x y z
N MET A 1 1.97 11.70 -12.34
CA MET A 1 2.78 10.53 -11.92
C MET A 1 1.87 9.56 -11.17
N ARG A 2 1.97 8.23 -11.35
CA ARG A 2 1.14 7.26 -10.60
C ARG A 2 1.71 7.10 -9.18
N LYS A 3 0.89 7.30 -8.13
CA LYS A 3 1.26 7.03 -6.74
C LYS A 3 1.22 5.52 -6.46
N ILE A 4 2.34 4.97 -5.97
CA ILE A 4 2.54 3.53 -5.72
C ILE A 4 2.69 3.32 -4.22
N VAL A 5 2.04 2.27 -3.70
CA VAL A 5 2.15 1.88 -2.29
C VAL A 5 3.35 0.93 -2.11
N LYS A 6 4.24 1.28 -1.19
CA LYS A 6 5.40 0.48 -0.76
C LYS A 6 5.10 -0.16 0.60
N ALA A 7 5.88 -1.18 0.96
CA ALA A 7 5.72 -1.86 2.25
C ALA A 7 5.99 -0.93 3.45
N ALA A 8 6.82 0.12 3.29
CA ALA A 8 7.05 1.11 4.33
C ALA A 8 5.78 1.95 4.62
N ASP A 9 5.06 2.35 3.58
CA ASP A 9 3.81 3.11 3.72
C ASP A 9 2.74 2.27 4.43
N VAL A 10 2.63 0.98 4.06
CA VAL A 10 1.73 0.03 4.72
C VAL A 10 2.11 -0.19 6.19
N ALA A 11 3.41 -0.17 6.51
CA ALA A 11 3.90 -0.31 7.87
C ALA A 11 3.48 0.89 8.73
N LEU A 12 3.63 2.10 8.20
CA LEU A 12 3.20 3.34 8.85
C LEU A 12 1.67 3.39 9.02
N LEU A 13 0.94 3.11 7.95
CA LEU A 13 -0.53 3.19 7.93
C LEU A 13 -1.19 2.26 8.96
N PHE A 14 -0.66 1.05 9.14
CA PHE A 14 -1.25 0.05 10.04
C PHE A 14 -0.48 -0.18 11.34
N GLY A 15 0.58 0.60 11.61
CA GLY A 15 1.46 0.42 12.76
C GLY A 15 2.06 -0.99 12.83
N LYS A 16 2.51 -1.53 11.70
CA LYS A 16 3.06 -2.89 11.60
C LYS A 16 4.55 -2.87 11.31
N SER A 17 5.23 -3.97 11.63
CA SER A 17 6.60 -4.17 11.15
C SER A 17 6.65 -4.25 9.62
N THR A 18 7.77 -3.85 9.00
CA THR A 18 7.96 -3.91 7.54
C THR A 18 7.75 -5.32 6.97
N ARG A 19 8.06 -6.37 7.75
CA ARG A 19 7.81 -7.76 7.36
C ARG A 19 6.33 -8.08 7.27
N GLN A 20 5.55 -7.67 8.26
CA GLN A 20 4.09 -7.83 8.25
C GLN A 20 3.46 -7.00 7.13
N ALA A 21 3.91 -5.76 6.97
CA ALA A 21 3.46 -4.86 5.92
C ALA A 21 3.73 -5.41 4.51
N SER A 22 4.90 -6.01 4.28
CA SER A 22 5.22 -6.72 3.03
C SER A 22 4.26 -7.88 2.76
N ARG A 23 3.89 -8.65 3.81
CA ARG A 23 2.91 -9.73 3.68
C ARG A 23 1.51 -9.22 3.35
N LEU A 24 1.10 -8.12 3.97
CA LEU A 24 -0.18 -7.44 3.66
C LEU A 24 -0.19 -6.95 2.21
N LEU A 25 0.88 -6.31 1.74
CA LEU A 25 0.99 -5.85 0.36
C LEU A 25 0.97 -7.01 -0.64
N CYS A 26 1.60 -8.15 -0.32
CA CYS A 26 1.49 -9.37 -1.11
C CYS A 26 0.06 -9.92 -1.15
N ALA A 27 -0.66 -9.91 -0.04
CA ALA A 27 -2.07 -10.32 0.00
C ALA A 27 -2.94 -9.44 -0.92
N VAL A 28 -2.70 -8.13 -0.93
CA VAL A 28 -3.35 -7.18 -1.85
C VAL A 28 -3.01 -7.51 -3.31
N LYS A 29 -1.75 -7.83 -3.63
CA LYS A 29 -1.39 -8.25 -5.00
C LYS A 29 -2.13 -9.52 -5.41
N VAL A 30 -2.22 -10.50 -4.53
CA VAL A 30 -2.88 -11.79 -4.79
C VAL A 30 -4.38 -11.57 -5.01
N SER A 31 -5.05 -10.77 -4.18
CA SER A 31 -6.48 -10.50 -4.33
C SER A 31 -6.82 -9.77 -5.63
N LEU A 32 -5.92 -8.90 -6.10
CA LEU A 32 -6.05 -8.18 -7.36
C LEU A 32 -5.58 -8.99 -8.59
N GLY A 33 -5.13 -10.23 -8.41
CA GLY A 33 -4.61 -11.06 -9.50
C GLY A 33 -3.31 -10.52 -10.12
N LYS A 34 -2.55 -9.70 -9.40
CA LYS A 34 -1.34 -9.05 -9.89
C LYS A 34 -0.13 -9.98 -9.88
N GLN A 35 0.71 -9.85 -10.89
CA GLN A 35 2.01 -10.51 -10.94
C GLN A 35 3.04 -9.83 -10.04
N ARG A 36 4.14 -10.55 -9.72
CA ARG A 36 5.18 -10.08 -8.78
C ARG A 36 5.74 -8.69 -9.13
N HIS A 37 5.96 -8.45 -10.42
CA HIS A 37 6.54 -7.20 -10.94
C HIS A 37 5.53 -6.05 -10.98
N GLN A 38 4.23 -6.33 -10.88
CA GLN A 38 3.20 -5.30 -10.90
C GLN A 38 3.11 -4.62 -9.54
N HIS A 39 3.03 -3.29 -9.58
CA HIS A 39 2.85 -2.46 -8.40
C HIS A 39 1.38 -2.34 -8.02
N VAL A 40 1.13 -2.03 -6.75
CA VAL A 40 -0.19 -1.67 -6.23
C VAL A 40 -0.25 -0.14 -6.16
N THR A 41 -1.26 0.45 -6.78
CA THR A 41 -1.49 1.89 -6.71
C THR A 41 -2.19 2.27 -5.40
N VAL A 42 -2.13 3.54 -5.04
CA VAL A 42 -2.89 4.06 -3.89
C VAL A 42 -4.37 3.73 -4.00
N GLN A 43 -4.96 3.97 -5.17
CA GLN A 43 -6.36 3.70 -5.45
C GLN A 43 -6.72 2.21 -5.25
N GLU A 44 -5.91 1.29 -5.79
CA GLU A 44 -6.13 -0.15 -5.66
C GLU A 44 -6.05 -0.61 -4.20
N PHE A 45 -5.08 -0.06 -3.45
CA PHE A 45 -4.88 -0.39 -2.05
C PHE A 45 -6.01 0.14 -1.18
N ALA A 46 -6.39 1.41 -1.38
CA ALA A 46 -7.49 2.05 -0.66
C ALA A 46 -8.81 1.32 -0.90
N HIS A 47 -9.08 0.95 -2.17
CA HIS A 47 -10.24 0.15 -2.53
C HIS A 47 -10.24 -1.23 -1.85
N TYR A 48 -9.11 -1.92 -1.82
CA TYR A 48 -9.00 -3.24 -1.17
C TYR A 48 -9.31 -3.20 0.34
N TYR A 49 -8.84 -2.17 1.05
CA TYR A 49 -9.06 -2.03 2.49
C TYR A 49 -10.34 -1.26 2.85
N GLY A 50 -11.05 -0.68 1.87
CA GLY A 50 -12.24 0.13 2.11
C GLY A 50 -11.94 1.43 2.86
N ILE A 51 -10.75 2.00 2.68
CA ILE A 51 -10.30 3.23 3.34
C ILE A 51 -10.21 4.40 2.35
N PRO A 52 -10.26 5.66 2.81
CA PRO A 52 -10.12 6.81 1.93
C PRO A 52 -8.74 6.89 1.26
N GLU A 53 -8.69 7.12 -0.05
CA GLU A 53 -7.43 7.29 -0.79
C GLU A 53 -6.53 8.37 -0.18
N LYS A 54 -7.12 9.48 0.27
CA LYS A 54 -6.40 10.60 0.91
C LYS A 54 -5.58 10.17 2.13
N GLU A 55 -6.08 9.22 2.92
CA GLU A 55 -5.38 8.74 4.11
C GLU A 55 -4.08 8.00 3.75
N VAL A 56 -4.15 7.19 2.68
CA VAL A 56 -2.99 6.49 2.13
C VAL A 56 -2.02 7.49 1.50
N GLU A 57 -2.52 8.50 0.78
CA GLU A 57 -1.68 9.53 0.16
C GLU A 57 -0.90 10.36 1.19
N HIS A 58 -1.55 10.79 2.27
CA HIS A 58 -0.89 11.53 3.35
C HIS A 58 0.25 10.73 3.98
N THR A 59 0.07 9.41 4.11
CA THR A 59 1.10 8.52 4.67
C THR A 59 2.32 8.41 3.75
N ILE A 60 2.10 8.35 2.43
CA ILE A 60 3.19 8.30 1.44
C ILE A 60 3.96 9.62 1.43
N GLU A 61 3.26 10.75 1.45
CA GLU A 61 3.87 12.10 1.46
C GLU A 61 4.70 12.35 2.72
N TYR A 62 4.29 11.79 3.87
CA TYR A 62 5.08 11.84 5.10
C TYR A 62 6.36 11.00 5.01
N ASN A 63 6.32 9.85 4.34
CA ASN A 63 7.44 8.91 4.25
C ASN A 63 8.52 9.31 3.22
N ASP A 64 8.14 10.08 2.19
CA ASP A 64 9.06 10.58 1.16
C ASP A 64 9.74 11.92 1.57
N ASN A 65 9.40 12.51 2.73
CA ASN A 65 10.06 13.68 3.34
C ASN A 65 11.09 13.27 4.39
#